data_AF-A0A2V9UFZ1-F1
#
_entry.id   AF-A0A2V9UFZ1-F1
#
_cell.length_a   1.000
_cell.length_b   1.000
_cell.length_c   1.000
_cell.angle_alpha   90.00
_cell.angle_beta   90.00
_cell.angle_gamma   90.00
#
_symmetry.space_group_name_H-M   'P 1'
#
loop_
_entity.id
_entity.type
_entity.pdbx_description
1 polymer ?
#
loop_
_entity_poly.entity_id
_entity_poly.type
_entity_poly.pdbx_seq_one_letter_code
_entity_poly.pdbx_strand_id
1 'polypeptide(L)'
;MKSNLEDQVVFASPKNEEERAFVAGACVRKLGIKFPAVLDGFDNTVEKAYTGWPDRLYLIDRNGKIVYKSRPGPFGFKPDDLKAALAKLAPANAVAEVQK
;
A
#
# COMPACT_ATOMS: atom_id res chain seq x y z
N MET A 1 0.67 12.00 -15.71
CA MET A 1 -0.21 11.01 -15.06
C MET A 1 -1.40 10.85 -15.98
N LYS A 2 -1.66 9.65 -16.49
CA LYS A 2 -2.84 9.42 -17.35
C LYS A 2 -4.11 9.51 -16.51
N SER A 3 -5.20 9.91 -17.14
CA SER A 3 -6.48 10.01 -16.44
C SER A 3 -7.05 8.61 -16.19
N ASN A 4 -7.71 8.40 -15.05
CA ASN A 4 -8.47 7.16 -14.80
C ASN A 4 -9.51 6.87 -15.89
N LEU A 5 -9.99 7.90 -16.61
CA LEU A 5 -10.88 7.74 -17.75
C LEU A 5 -10.18 7.09 -18.95
N GLU A 6 -8.93 7.46 -19.22
CA GLU A 6 -8.13 6.92 -20.33
C GLU A 6 -7.77 5.45 -20.07
N ASP A 7 -7.41 5.14 -18.83
CA ASP A 7 -7.03 3.78 -18.41
C ASP A 7 -8.26 2.89 -18.09
N GLN A 8 -9.48 3.43 -18.29
CA GLN A 8 -10.75 2.76 -18.02
C GLN A 8 -10.82 2.16 -16.59
N VAL A 9 -10.32 2.92 -15.61
CA VAL A 9 -10.36 2.63 -14.18
C VAL A 9 -11.48 3.47 -13.56
N VAL A 10 -12.71 3.19 -13.95
CA VAL A 10 -13.90 3.94 -13.55
C VAL A 10 -14.79 3.03 -12.70
N PHE A 11 -14.78 3.26 -11.39
CA PHE A 11 -15.59 2.52 -10.43
C PHE A 11 -16.45 3.49 -9.63
N ALA A 12 -17.69 3.10 -9.32
CA ALA A 12 -18.50 3.80 -8.35
C ALA A 12 -17.93 3.59 -6.94
N SER A 13 -18.16 4.56 -6.04
CA SER A 13 -17.85 4.38 -4.62
C SER A 13 -18.66 3.21 -4.06
N PRO A 14 -18.01 2.21 -3.44
CA PRO A 14 -18.71 1.07 -2.85
C PRO A 14 -19.68 1.49 -1.75
N LYS A 15 -20.84 0.83 -1.66
CA LYS A 15 -21.88 1.07 -0.65
C LYS A 15 -22.01 -0.04 0.39
N ASN A 16 -21.31 -1.16 0.19
CA ASN A 16 -21.27 -2.30 1.08
C ASN A 16 -19.93 -3.05 0.94
N GLU A 17 -19.72 -4.07 1.75
CA GLU A 17 -18.49 -4.87 1.78
C GLU A 17 -18.27 -5.66 0.48
N GLU A 18 -19.33 -6.19 -0.13
CA GLU A 18 -19.25 -6.97 -1.37
C GLU A 18 -18.73 -6.12 -2.53
N GLU A 19 -19.29 -4.92 -2.70
CA GLU A 19 -18.84 -3.96 -3.71
C GLU A 19 -17.39 -3.51 -3.45
N ARG A 20 -17.01 -3.31 -2.18
CA ARG A 20 -15.64 -2.95 -1.80
C ARG A 20 -14.67 -4.08 -2.18
N ALA A 21 -15.03 -5.32 -1.89
CA ALA A 21 -14.27 -6.49 -2.25
C ALA A 21 -14.15 -6.69 -3.77
N PHE A 22 -15.22 -6.39 -4.52
CA PHE A 22 -15.19 -6.42 -5.98
C PHE A 22 -14.15 -5.45 -6.55
N VAL A 23 -14.17 -4.18 -6.11
CA VAL A 23 -13.23 -3.15 -6.59
C VAL A 23 -11.79 -3.50 -6.20
N ALA A 24 -11.55 -3.91 -4.96
CA ALA A 24 -10.22 -4.34 -4.51
C ALA A 24 -9.71 -5.57 -5.27
N GLY A 25 -10.59 -6.54 -5.55
CA GLY A 25 -10.25 -7.71 -6.35
C GLY A 25 -9.86 -7.33 -7.78
N ALA A 26 -10.54 -6.37 -8.40
CA ALA A 26 -10.17 -5.84 -9.71
C ALA A 26 -8.79 -5.18 -9.68
N CYS A 27 -8.49 -4.38 -8.64
CA CYS A 27 -7.19 -3.75 -8.42
C CYS A 27 -6.06 -4.79 -8.30
N VAL A 28 -6.20 -5.77 -7.40
CA VAL A 28 -5.21 -6.84 -7.19
C VAL A 28 -4.92 -7.60 -8.48
N ARG A 29 -5.95 -7.96 -9.25
CA ARG A 29 -5.79 -8.68 -10.52
C ARG A 29 -5.13 -7.82 -11.59
N LYS A 30 -5.58 -6.58 -11.81
CA LYS A 30 -5.04 -5.69 -12.85
C LYS A 30 -3.60 -5.27 -12.58
N LEU A 31 -3.24 -5.00 -11.32
CA LEU A 31 -1.89 -4.61 -10.94
C LEU A 31 -0.97 -5.83 -10.68
N GLY A 32 -1.52 -7.05 -10.69
CA GLY A 32 -0.76 -8.27 -10.47
C GLY A 32 -0.12 -8.35 -9.08
N ILE A 33 -0.79 -7.80 -8.06
CA ILE A 33 -0.29 -7.77 -6.68
C ILE A 33 -0.06 -9.20 -6.18
N LYS A 34 1.16 -9.48 -5.69
CA LYS A 34 1.61 -10.83 -5.28
C LYS A 34 1.66 -11.05 -3.77
N PHE A 35 1.60 -9.97 -3.00
CA PHE A 35 1.55 -10.05 -1.54
C PHE A 35 0.09 -10.03 -1.06
N PRO A 36 -0.19 -10.50 0.17
CA PRO A 36 -1.54 -10.49 0.72
C PRO A 36 -2.16 -9.10 0.67
N ALA A 37 -3.33 -9.00 0.04
CA ALA A 37 -4.16 -7.80 0.05
C ALA A 37 -5.36 -8.06 0.95
N VAL A 38 -5.57 -7.18 1.92
CA VAL A 38 -6.68 -7.24 2.88
C VAL A 38 -7.55 -6.00 2.73
N LEU A 39 -8.80 -6.09 3.20
CA LEU A 39 -9.75 -4.98 3.20
C LEU A 39 -9.88 -4.41 4.60
N ASP A 40 -9.84 -3.09 4.70
CA ASP A 40 -10.33 -2.39 5.89
C ASP A 40 -11.86 -2.55 5.97
N GLY A 41 -12.36 -2.59 7.20
CA GLY A 41 -13.79 -2.62 7.49
C GLY A 41 -14.51 -1.45 6.82
N PHE A 42 -15.82 -1.58 6.62
CA PHE A 42 -16.58 -0.53 5.95
C PHE A 42 -16.62 0.79 6.74
N ASP A 43 -16.34 0.73 8.04
CA ASP A 43 -16.20 1.87 8.95
C ASP A 43 -14.87 2.64 8.83
N ASN A 44 -13.93 2.13 8.03
CA ASN A 44 -12.59 2.68 7.76
C ASN A 44 -11.76 2.88 9.04
N THR A 45 -11.83 1.96 9.99
CA THR A 45 -11.09 2.06 11.26
C THR A 45 -9.58 2.06 11.08
N VAL A 46 -9.03 1.21 10.21
CA VAL A 46 -7.59 1.14 9.96
C VAL A 46 -7.10 2.38 9.22
N GLU A 47 -7.84 2.83 8.20
CA GLU A 47 -7.54 4.06 7.47
C GLU A 47 -7.43 5.25 8.42
N LYS A 48 -8.40 5.44 9.32
CA LYS A 48 -8.39 6.54 10.30
C LYS A 48 -7.21 6.44 11.26
N ALA A 49 -6.95 5.26 11.81
CA ALA A 49 -5.86 5.03 12.76
C ALA A 49 -4.48 5.31 12.13
N TYR A 50 -4.32 5.01 10.84
CA TYR A 50 -3.07 5.17 10.09
C TYR A 50 -3.06 6.38 9.15
N THR A 51 -4.09 7.24 9.15
CA THR A 51 -4.22 8.35 8.18
C THR A 51 -3.90 7.91 6.74
N GLY A 52 -4.52 6.80 6.35
CA GLY A 52 -4.15 6.01 5.16
C GLY A 52 -4.50 6.68 3.83
N TRP A 53 -5.46 7.60 3.82
CA TRP A 53 -5.86 8.32 2.63
C TRP A 53 -4.83 9.38 2.17
N PRO A 54 -4.63 9.59 0.86
CA PRO A 54 -5.18 8.84 -0.27
C PRO A 54 -4.47 7.50 -0.52
N ASP A 55 -3.18 7.42 -0.19
CA ASP A 55 -2.42 6.19 0.01
C ASP A 55 -1.29 6.48 1.02
N ARG A 56 -0.74 5.42 1.63
CA ARG A 56 0.43 5.49 2.51
C ARG A 56 1.27 4.21 2.46
N LEU A 57 2.58 4.41 2.51
CA LEU A 57 3.56 3.42 2.94
C LEU A 57 3.88 3.60 4.43
N TYR A 58 3.88 2.49 5.14
CA TYR A 58 4.33 2.36 6.53
C TYR A 58 5.36 1.23 6.63
N LEU A 59 6.33 1.38 7.52
CA LEU A 59 7.21 0.30 7.96
C LEU A 59 7.07 0.14 9.47
N ILE A 60 6.70 -1.05 9.89
CA ILE A 60 6.57 -1.44 11.30
C ILE A 60 7.69 -2.44 11.59
N ASP A 61 8.48 -2.19 12.63
CA ASP A 61 9.57 -3.07 13.03
C ASP A 61 9.08 -4.31 13.81
N ARG A 62 10.01 -5.19 14.17
CA ARG A 62 9.71 -6.43 14.90
C ARG A 62 9.14 -6.21 16.30
N ASN A 63 9.27 -5.01 16.86
CA ASN A 63 8.72 -4.62 18.16
C ASN A 63 7.36 -3.93 18.04
N GLY A 64 6.80 -3.86 16.82
CA GLY A 64 5.52 -3.21 16.56
C GLY A 64 5.62 -1.68 16.47
N LYS A 65 6.82 -1.11 16.35
CA LYS A 65 7.00 0.34 16.23
C LYS A 65 6.98 0.79 14.77
N ILE A 66 6.25 1.87 14.49
CA ILE A 66 6.34 2.56 13.20
C ILE A 66 7.72 3.23 13.11
N VAL A 67 8.56 2.75 12.19
CA VAL A 67 9.90 3.28 11.93
C VAL A 67 9.99 4.08 10.62
N TYR A 68 8.95 4.01 9.79
CA TYR A 68 8.79 4.87 8.63
C TYR A 68 7.31 5.10 8.32
N LYS A 69 6.98 6.35 7.97
CA LYS A 69 5.68 6.80 7.47
C LYS A 69 5.94 7.74 6.29
N SER A 70 5.46 7.37 5.12
CA SER A 70 5.52 8.22 3.91
C SER A 70 4.65 9.49 4.04
N ARG A 71 4.85 10.46 3.15
CA ARG A 71 3.91 11.59 2.90
C ARG A 71 2.66 11.08 2.14
N PRO A 72 1.52 11.79 2.13
CA PRO A 72 0.34 11.30 1.42
C PRO A 72 0.57 11.23 -0.08
N GLY A 73 0.01 10.20 -0.73
CA GLY A 73 0.10 10.03 -2.17
C GLY A 73 -0.71 11.02 -3.01
N PRO A 74 -0.61 10.89 -4.34
CA PRO A 74 0.35 10.02 -5.03
C PRO A 74 1.80 10.55 -4.92
N PHE A 75 1.97 11.83 -4.62
CA PHE A 75 3.30 12.48 -4.61
C PHE A 75 4.21 12.04 -3.46
N GLY A 76 3.63 11.60 -2.34
CA GLY A 76 4.35 11.06 -1.20
C GLY A 76 4.65 9.56 -1.26
N PHE A 77 4.05 8.84 -2.20
CA PHE A 77 4.27 7.41 -2.38
C PHE A 77 5.62 7.17 -3.08
N LYS A 78 6.67 6.92 -2.28
CA LYS A 78 8.05 6.78 -2.74
C LYS A 78 8.62 5.41 -2.33
N PRO A 79 8.57 4.39 -3.20
CA PRO A 79 9.09 3.06 -2.90
C PRO A 79 10.58 3.06 -2.53
N ASP A 80 11.38 3.94 -3.13
CA ASP A 80 12.82 4.04 -2.83
C ASP A 80 13.10 4.51 -1.40
N ASP A 81 12.27 5.43 -0.87
CA ASP A 81 12.37 5.88 0.53
C ASP A 81 12.06 4.72 1.49
N LEU A 82 11.03 3.92 1.18
CA LEU A 82 10.70 2.72 1.94
C LEU A 82 11.83 1.68 1.86
N LYS A 83 12.42 1.46 0.68
CA LYS A 83 13.58 0.57 0.49
C LYS A 83 14.77 1.02 1.34
N ALA A 84 15.06 2.32 1.37
CA ALA A 84 16.11 2.88 2.22
C ALA A 84 15.80 2.72 3.71
N ALA A 85 14.54 2.85 4.13
CA ALA A 85 14.12 2.59 5.50
C ALA A 85 14.27 1.10 5.88
N LEU A 86 13.89 0.19 4.99
CA LEU A 86 14.07 -1.26 5.17
C LEU A 86 15.54 -1.64 5.32
N ALA A 87 16.44 -1.07 4.51
CA ALA A 87 17.87 -1.36 4.59
C ALA A 87 18.47 -1.01 5.97
N LYS A 88 17.91 -0.03 6.68
CA LYS A 88 18.35 0.35 8.04
C LYS A 88 17.93 -0.67 9.12
N LEU A 89 16.95 -1.53 8.82
CA LEU A 89 16.49 -2.60 9.71
C LEU A 89 17.17 -3.95 9.43
N ALA A 90 17.81 -4.09 8.26
CA ALA A 90 18.47 -5.32 7.88
C ALA A 90 19.74 -5.52 8.75
N PRO A 91 19.96 -6.70 9.34
CA PRO A 91 21.27 -7.03 9.89
C PRO A 91 22.32 -6.98 8.77
N ALA A 92 23.56 -6.59 9.10
CA ALA A 92 24.63 -6.26 8.14
C ALA A 92 24.95 -7.30 7.05
N ASN A 93 24.41 -8.53 7.13
CA ASN A 93 24.68 -9.63 6.20
C ASN A 93 23.53 -9.98 5.23
N ALA A 94 22.39 -9.27 5.24
CA ALA A 94 21.23 -9.66 4.43
C ALA A 94 21.21 -9.09 2.98
N VAL A 95 22.20 -8.28 2.59
CA VAL A 95 22.21 -7.57 1.30
C VAL A 95 22.87 -8.34 0.14
N ALA A 96 23.37 -9.56 0.36
CA ALA A 96 24.18 -10.28 -0.64
C ALA A 96 23.40 -11.14 -1.65
N GLU A 97 22.09 -11.38 -1.48
CA GLU A 97 21.38 -12.38 -2.30
C GLU A 97 20.14 -11.84 -3.02
N VAL A 98 20.28 -10.80 -3.85
CA VAL A 98 19.28 -10.53 -4.90
C VAL A 98 19.96 -10.02 -6.18
N GLN A 99 20.87 -10.83 -6.74
CA GLN A 99 21.28 -10.76 -8.14
C GLN A 99 21.58 -12.18 -8.63
N LYS A 100 20.57 -12.88 -9.13
CA LYS A 100 20.68 -13.91 -10.17
C LYS A 100 19.46 -13.82 -11.07
#